data_AF-A0A1Y4JDM6-F1
#
_entry.id   AF-A0A1Y4JDM6-F1
#
_cell.length_a   1.000
_cell.length_b   1.000
_cell.length_c   1.000
_cell.angle_alpha   90.00
_cell.angle_beta   90.00
_cell.angle_gamma   90.00
#
_symmetry.space_group_name_H-M   'P 1'
#
loop_
_entity.id
_entity.type
_entity.pdbx_description
1 polymer ?
#
loop_
_entity_poly.entity_id
_entity_poly.type
_entity_poly.pdbx_seq_one_letter_code
_entity_poly.pdbx_strand_id
1 'polypeptide(L)'
;MAEFNGVIVNPPKVSYRDGRYIVIDGQHTIVGLKTLNGGNDLPILCRVYVGLTKEEEALVFAQQTGASTPLSAGAKLRAKLVGQDAESHAFLAATEAAGLQLGTDHVRANRKIICVSTALKEFRQYGPDIYIESLRAIAEAWDGDPDSLRPGIIQGVMRFIALYKDEYKYDRLVKRLATVYPMKLVRDADAMSGAASYRYMMQVLKLYNGCSKKNMLPVKF
;
A
#
# COMPACT_ATOMS: atom_id res chain seq x y z
N MET A 1 -44.74 15.88 -5.77
CA MET A 1 -44.16 15.13 -6.89
C MET A 1 -43.02 15.97 -7.43
N ALA A 2 -41.78 15.47 -7.43
CA ALA A 2 -40.66 16.18 -8.03
C ALA A 2 -40.62 15.84 -9.52
N GLU A 3 -40.78 16.84 -10.40
CA GLU A 3 -40.62 16.67 -11.84
C GLU A 3 -39.15 16.47 -12.19
N PHE A 4 -38.87 15.42 -12.96
CA PHE A 4 -37.52 15.12 -13.45
C PHE A 4 -37.14 16.12 -14.55
N ASN A 5 -36.13 16.95 -14.30
CA ASN A 5 -35.60 17.91 -15.27
C ASN A 5 -34.33 17.34 -15.95
N GLY A 6 -34.46 16.92 -17.21
CA GLY A 6 -33.38 16.34 -18.01
C GLY A 6 -32.16 17.25 -18.24
N VAL A 7 -32.28 18.56 -17.99
CA VAL A 7 -31.22 19.56 -18.16
C VAL A 7 -30.22 19.57 -16.98
N ILE A 8 -30.60 19.00 -15.83
CA ILE A 8 -29.81 19.01 -14.57
C ILE A 8 -29.27 17.60 -14.25
N VAL A 9 -29.22 16.69 -15.22
CA VAL A 9 -28.77 15.32 -14.95
C VAL A 9 -27.28 15.20 -15.24
N ASN A 10 -26.53 14.65 -14.27
CA ASN A 10 -25.13 14.34 -14.49
C ASN A 10 -24.99 13.43 -15.73
N PRO A 11 -24.10 13.78 -16.68
CA PRO A 11 -23.94 13.00 -17.90
C PRO A 11 -23.50 11.58 -17.55
N PRO A 12 -24.12 10.53 -18.14
CA PRO A 12 -23.74 9.15 -17.90
C PRO A 12 -22.28 8.90 -18.25
N LYS A 13 -21.64 8.03 -17.49
CA LYS A 13 -20.23 7.69 -17.67
C LYS A 13 -20.12 6.32 -18.28
N VAL A 14 -19.35 6.23 -19.34
CA VAL A 14 -19.20 5.01 -20.12
C VAL A 14 -17.73 4.67 -20.28
N SER A 15 -17.39 3.39 -20.21
CA SER A 15 -16.09 2.84 -20.59
C SER A 15 -16.14 2.42 -22.04
N TYR A 16 -15.10 2.70 -22.82
CA TYR A 16 -14.95 2.18 -24.17
C TYR A 16 -13.92 1.05 -24.18
N ARG A 17 -14.39 -0.16 -24.47
CA ARG A 17 -13.58 -1.39 -24.52
C ARG A 17 -14.04 -2.27 -25.68
N ASP A 18 -13.08 -2.80 -26.44
CA ASP A 18 -13.33 -3.73 -27.55
C ASP A 18 -14.41 -3.26 -28.56
N GLY A 19 -14.41 -1.97 -28.88
CA GLY A 19 -15.38 -1.39 -29.83
C GLY A 19 -16.77 -1.15 -29.24
N ARG A 20 -16.97 -1.31 -27.93
CA ARG A 20 -18.27 -1.15 -27.26
C ARG A 20 -18.19 -0.17 -26.10
N TYR A 21 -19.28 0.58 -25.91
CA TYR A 21 -19.49 1.45 -24.76
C TYR A 21 -20.22 0.68 -23.66
N ILE A 22 -19.61 0.57 -22.48
CA ILE A 22 -20.16 -0.08 -21.29
C ILE A 22 -20.53 1.03 -20.30
N VAL A 23 -21.78 1.05 -19.84
CA VAL A 23 -22.23 2.05 -18.86
C VAL A 23 -21.64 1.73 -17.49
N ILE A 24 -20.80 2.63 -16.98
CA ILE A 24 -20.20 2.54 -15.65
C ILE A 24 -21.15 3.15 -14.62
N ASP A 25 -21.71 4.32 -14.93
CA ASP A 25 -22.53 5.11 -14.00
C ASP A 25 -23.61 5.87 -14.77
N GLY A 26 -24.80 5.98 -14.17
CA GLY A 26 -25.97 6.61 -14.80
C GLY A 26 -26.99 5.65 -15.42
N GLN A 27 -27.04 4.37 -15.01
CA GLN A 27 -28.04 3.41 -15.52
C GLN A 27 -29.49 3.89 -15.30
N HIS A 28 -29.81 4.39 -14.10
CA HIS A 28 -31.13 4.97 -13.81
C HIS A 28 -31.43 6.22 -14.66
N THR A 29 -30.42 7.06 -14.90
CA THR A 29 -30.52 8.23 -15.79
C THR A 29 -30.85 7.81 -17.22
N ILE A 30 -30.16 6.78 -17.74
CA ILE A 30 -30.38 6.27 -19.09
C ILE A 30 -31.79 5.68 -19.22
N VAL A 31 -32.24 4.90 -18.23
CA VAL A 31 -33.60 4.34 -18.21
C VAL A 31 -34.66 5.45 -18.16
N GLY A 32 -34.45 6.48 -17.33
CA GLY A 32 -35.33 7.65 -17.26
C GLY A 32 -35.42 8.41 -18.58
N LEU A 33 -34.28 8.69 -19.22
CA LEU A 33 -34.23 9.36 -20.52
C LEU A 33 -34.89 8.52 -21.63
N LYS A 34 -34.69 7.20 -21.64
CA LYS A 34 -35.33 6.30 -22.60
C LYS A 34 -36.84 6.23 -22.40
N THR A 35 -37.30 6.29 -21.16
CA THR A 35 -38.73 6.30 -20.82
C THR A 35 -39.40 7.60 -21.27
N LEU A 36 -38.73 8.74 -21.08
CA LEU A 36 -39.21 10.05 -21.54
C LEU A 36 -39.22 10.18 -23.07
N ASN A 37 -38.34 9.47 -23.77
CA ASN A 37 -38.32 9.41 -25.23
C ASN A 37 -39.27 8.33 -25.82
N GLY A 38 -40.26 7.88 -25.05
CA GLY A 38 -41.25 6.89 -25.52
C GLY A 38 -40.64 5.53 -25.89
N GLY A 39 -39.51 5.16 -25.29
CA GLY A 39 -38.80 3.92 -25.57
C GLY A 39 -37.85 3.98 -26.78
N ASN A 40 -37.82 5.11 -27.51
CA ASN A 40 -36.93 5.30 -28.64
C ASN A 40 -35.51 5.65 -28.18
N ASP A 41 -34.52 5.30 -28.98
CA ASP A 41 -33.12 5.63 -28.69
C ASP A 41 -32.89 7.15 -28.78
N LEU A 42 -32.15 7.68 -27.81
CA LEU A 42 -31.85 9.11 -27.70
C LEU A 42 -30.33 9.29 -27.71
N PRO A 43 -29.77 10.16 -28.56
CA PRO A 43 -28.37 10.54 -28.45
C PRO A 43 -28.17 11.33 -27.16
N ILE A 44 -27.33 10.81 -26.26
CA ILE A 44 -27.02 11.41 -24.97
C ILE A 44 -25.52 11.74 -24.89
N LEU A 45 -25.21 12.87 -24.26
CA LEU A 45 -23.81 13.23 -24.01
C LEU A 45 -23.28 12.36 -22.86
N CYS A 46 -22.28 11.53 -23.16
CA CYS A 46 -21.61 10.70 -22.17
C CYS A 46 -20.18 11.16 -21.94
N ARG A 47 -19.69 11.00 -20.71
CA ARG A 47 -18.26 11.07 -20.42
C ARG A 47 -17.63 9.71 -20.67
N VAL A 48 -16.80 9.62 -21.71
CA VAL A 48 -16.16 8.37 -22.13
C VAL A 48 -14.80 8.23 -21.47
N TYR A 49 -14.56 7.08 -20.85
CA TYR A 49 -13.25 6.65 -20.37
C TYR A 49 -12.71 5.57 -21.30
N VAL A 50 -11.45 5.71 -21.74
CA VAL A 50 -10.79 4.77 -22.67
C VAL A 50 -9.60 4.09 -21.98
N GLY A 51 -9.33 2.84 -22.31
CA GLY A 51 -8.13 2.12 -21.85
C GLY A 51 -8.17 1.59 -20.41
N LEU A 52 -9.36 1.47 -19.79
CA LEU A 52 -9.52 0.91 -18.46
C LEU A 52 -9.67 -0.62 -18.50
N THR A 53 -9.04 -1.32 -17.56
CA THR A 53 -9.34 -2.71 -17.20
C THR A 53 -10.62 -2.80 -16.37
N LYS A 54 -11.26 -3.97 -16.30
CA LYS A 54 -12.52 -4.18 -15.57
C LYS A 54 -12.40 -3.79 -14.08
N GLU A 55 -11.22 -3.99 -13.50
CA GLU A 55 -10.88 -3.64 -12.13
C GLU A 55 -10.71 -2.12 -11.95
N GLU A 56 -10.23 -1.41 -12.96
CA GLU A 56 -10.11 0.05 -12.98
C GLU A 56 -11.47 0.73 -13.21
N GLU A 57 -12.36 0.12 -14.00
CA GLU A 57 -13.76 0.54 -14.14
C GLU A 57 -14.49 0.50 -12.78
N ALA A 58 -14.29 -0.57 -12.00
CA ALA A 58 -14.83 -0.70 -10.65
C ALA A 58 -14.24 0.35 -9.68
N LEU A 59 -13.01 0.79 -9.91
CA LEU A 59 -12.34 1.82 -9.10
C LEU A 59 -12.91 3.23 -9.35
N VAL A 60 -13.15 3.57 -10.62
CA VAL A 60 -13.82 4.83 -11.02
C VAL A 60 -15.24 4.87 -10.49
N PHE A 61 -15.95 3.74 -10.53
CA PHE A 61 -17.27 3.60 -9.92
C PHE A 61 -17.23 3.82 -8.40
N ALA A 62 -16.31 3.15 -7.70
CA ALA A 62 -16.20 3.24 -6.24
C ALA A 62 -15.82 4.64 -5.71
N GLN A 63 -15.07 5.45 -6.47
CA GLN A 63 -14.73 6.82 -6.06
C GLN A 63 -15.89 7.81 -6.23
N GLN A 64 -16.82 7.54 -7.13
CA GLN A 64 -17.88 8.49 -7.51
C GLN A 64 -19.21 8.17 -6.84
N THR A 65 -19.50 6.89 -6.60
CA THR A 65 -20.61 6.44 -5.77
C THR A 65 -20.06 6.27 -4.36
N GLY A 66 -20.20 7.28 -3.49
CA GLY A 66 -19.75 7.27 -2.09
C GLY A 66 -20.39 6.18 -1.18
N ALA A 67 -20.91 5.10 -1.76
CA ALA A 67 -21.54 3.96 -1.13
C ALA A 67 -20.74 2.65 -1.24
N SER A 68 -19.61 2.62 -1.98
CA SER A 68 -18.82 1.39 -2.16
C SER A 68 -17.59 1.35 -1.27
N THR A 69 -17.25 0.14 -0.80
CA THR A 69 -16.14 -0.18 0.12
C THR A 69 -14.88 0.63 -0.21
N PRO A 70 -14.25 1.29 0.79
CA PRO A 70 -13.05 2.08 0.57
C PRO A 70 -12.00 1.26 -0.20
N LEU A 71 -11.46 1.83 -1.28
CA LEU A 71 -10.41 1.19 -2.06
C LEU A 71 -9.28 0.69 -1.15
N SER A 72 -8.85 -0.55 -1.37
CA SER A 72 -7.71 -1.11 -0.65
C SER A 72 -6.46 -0.26 -0.91
N ALA A 73 -5.51 -0.30 0.02
CA ALA A 73 -4.26 0.46 -0.10
C ALA A 73 -3.51 0.12 -1.39
N GLY A 74 -3.49 -1.16 -1.78
CA GLY A 74 -2.89 -1.64 -3.02
C GLY A 74 -3.60 -1.09 -4.26
N ALA A 75 -4.93 -1.05 -4.27
CA ALA A 75 -5.70 -0.46 -5.36
C ALA A 75 -5.47 1.05 -5.50
N LYS A 76 -5.40 1.77 -4.38
CA LYS A 76 -5.05 3.21 -4.35
C LYS A 76 -3.64 3.45 -4.89
N LEU A 77 -2.66 2.64 -4.49
CA LEU A 77 -1.30 2.75 -5.00
C LEU A 77 -1.26 2.50 -6.51
N ARG A 78 -1.94 1.47 -7.00
CA ARG A 78 -1.98 1.16 -8.44
C ARG A 78 -2.56 2.33 -9.25
N ALA A 79 -3.67 2.91 -8.78
CA ALA A 79 -4.27 4.07 -9.42
C ALA A 79 -3.30 5.27 -9.49
N LYS A 80 -2.54 5.51 -8.42
CA LYS A 80 -1.53 6.57 -8.38
C LYS A 80 -0.34 6.31 -9.32
N LEU A 81 0.13 5.06 -9.42
CA LEU A 81 1.19 4.68 -10.36
C LEU A 81 0.78 4.90 -11.81
N VAL A 82 -0.45 4.52 -12.18
CA VAL A 82 -1.03 4.80 -13.50
C VAL A 82 -1.14 6.31 -13.75
N GLY A 83 -1.54 7.06 -12.72
CA GLY A 83 -1.57 8.53 -12.74
C GLY A 83 -0.20 9.21 -12.73
N GLN A 84 0.91 8.47 -12.85
CA GLN A 84 2.29 8.98 -12.85
C GLN A 84 2.64 9.82 -11.62
N ASP A 85 2.04 9.50 -10.46
CA ASP A 85 2.35 10.16 -9.19
C ASP A 85 3.80 9.92 -8.78
N ALA A 86 4.60 10.99 -8.75
CA ALA A 86 6.04 10.92 -8.51
C ALA A 86 6.39 10.23 -7.18
N GLU A 87 5.61 10.46 -6.12
CA GLU A 87 5.82 9.81 -4.82
C GLU A 87 5.60 8.30 -4.90
N SER A 88 4.51 7.86 -5.53
CA SER A 88 4.20 6.43 -5.68
C SER A 88 5.26 5.71 -6.52
N HIS A 89 5.79 6.36 -7.56
CA HIS A 89 6.90 5.82 -8.36
C HIS A 89 8.20 5.75 -7.57
N ALA A 90 8.55 6.79 -6.80
CA ALA A 90 9.73 6.77 -5.94
C ALA A 90 9.63 5.68 -4.86
N PHE A 91 8.44 5.49 -4.28
CA PHE A 91 8.17 4.45 -3.30
C PHE A 91 8.29 3.04 -3.89
N LEU A 92 7.76 2.82 -5.11
CA LEU A 92 7.91 1.56 -5.83
C LEU A 92 9.39 1.28 -6.12
N ALA A 93 10.10 2.23 -6.71
CA ALA A 93 11.52 2.10 -7.05
C ALA A 93 12.39 1.82 -5.81
N ALA A 94 12.10 2.49 -4.68
CA ALA A 94 12.79 2.22 -3.42
C ALA A 94 12.52 0.80 -2.90
N THR A 95 11.30 0.30 -3.04
CA THR A 95 10.95 -1.08 -2.65
C THR A 95 11.69 -2.11 -3.51
N GLU A 96 11.74 -1.88 -4.83
CA GLU A 96 12.45 -2.74 -5.79
C GLU A 96 13.96 -2.69 -5.60
N ALA A 97 14.54 -1.53 -5.26
CA ALA A 97 15.96 -1.38 -4.94
C ALA A 97 16.37 -2.13 -3.66
N ALA A 98 15.41 -2.45 -2.79
CA ALA A 98 15.60 -3.33 -1.63
C ALA A 98 15.40 -4.83 -1.97
N GLY A 99 15.09 -5.16 -3.22
CA GLY A 99 14.85 -6.54 -3.68
C GLY A 99 13.46 -7.08 -3.33
N LEU A 100 12.49 -6.20 -3.04
CA LEU A 100 11.13 -6.55 -2.63
C LEU A 100 10.10 -6.01 -3.63
N GLN A 101 8.88 -6.54 -3.55
CA GLN A 101 7.75 -6.16 -4.39
C GLN A 101 6.57 -5.68 -3.54
N LEU A 102 5.81 -4.72 -4.05
CA LEU A 102 4.59 -4.26 -3.41
C LEU A 102 3.41 -5.14 -3.81
N GLY A 103 2.76 -5.74 -2.82
CA GLY A 103 1.55 -6.52 -3.01
C GLY A 103 0.35 -5.63 -3.26
N THR A 104 -0.23 -5.72 -4.46
CA THR A 104 -1.47 -5.02 -4.80
C THR A 104 -2.73 -5.84 -4.49
N ASP A 105 -2.53 -7.12 -4.13
CA ASP A 105 -3.54 -8.05 -3.63
C ASP A 105 -3.23 -8.42 -2.16
N HIS A 106 -4.12 -9.19 -1.52
CA HIS A 106 -3.96 -9.67 -0.14
C HIS A 106 -3.24 -11.02 -0.03
N VAL A 107 -2.65 -11.52 -1.11
CA VAL A 107 -1.95 -12.81 -1.16
C VAL A 107 -0.53 -12.64 -0.65
N ARG A 108 -0.18 -13.40 0.38
CA ARG A 108 1.18 -13.47 0.92
C ARG A 108 2.07 -14.28 0.00
N ALA A 109 3.26 -13.76 -0.27
CA ALA A 109 4.30 -14.43 -1.04
C ALA A 109 5.66 -13.96 -0.56
N ASN A 110 6.71 -14.74 -0.86
CA ASN A 110 8.08 -14.34 -0.56
C ASN A 110 8.40 -13.03 -1.25
N ARG A 111 9.19 -12.18 -0.57
CA ARG A 111 9.63 -10.86 -1.03
C ARG A 111 8.51 -9.88 -1.36
N LYS A 112 7.28 -10.14 -0.90
CA LYS A 112 6.09 -9.33 -1.19
C LYS A 112 5.55 -8.61 0.05
N ILE A 113 5.58 -7.28 0.03
CA ILE A 113 5.01 -6.42 1.08
C ILE A 113 3.52 -6.20 0.82
N ILE A 114 2.66 -6.82 1.65
CA ILE A 114 1.20 -6.64 1.56
C ILE A 114 0.68 -5.44 2.37
N CYS A 115 1.45 -4.96 3.36
CA CYS A 115 1.06 -3.85 4.22
C CYS A 115 1.43 -2.49 3.60
N VAL A 116 0.93 -2.23 2.39
CA VAL A 116 1.28 -1.08 1.55
C VAL A 116 1.11 0.26 2.28
N SER A 117 0.00 0.47 3.00
CA SER A 117 -0.23 1.73 3.74
C SER A 117 0.84 2.00 4.79
N THR A 118 1.24 0.96 5.53
CA THR A 118 2.27 1.09 6.57
C THR A 118 3.61 1.37 5.92
N ALA A 119 3.99 0.60 4.90
CA ALA A 119 5.25 0.79 4.19
C ALA A 119 5.36 2.21 3.58
N LEU A 120 4.28 2.71 2.97
CA LEU A 120 4.25 4.07 2.42
C LEU A 120 4.36 5.14 3.53
N LYS A 121 3.72 4.93 4.69
CA LYS A 121 3.86 5.83 5.84
C LYS A 121 5.31 5.89 6.31
N GLU A 122 5.97 4.74 6.47
CA GLU A 122 7.37 4.70 6.92
C GLU A 122 8.32 5.30 5.88
N PHE A 123 8.07 5.07 4.58
CA PHE A 123 8.82 5.71 3.48
C PHE A 123 8.75 7.24 3.58
N ARG A 124 7.56 7.82 3.77
CA ARG A 124 7.37 9.26 3.96
C ARG A 124 8.03 9.80 5.22
N GLN A 125 8.05 9.00 6.28
CA GLN A 125 8.58 9.41 7.58
C GLN A 125 10.11 9.42 7.62
N TYR A 126 10.75 8.40 7.07
CA TYR A 126 12.21 8.21 7.17
C TYR A 126 12.99 8.55 5.90
N GLY A 127 12.29 8.73 4.77
CA GLY A 127 12.91 8.98 3.48
C GLY A 127 13.43 7.70 2.80
N PRO A 128 13.87 7.82 1.53
CA PRO A 128 14.22 6.67 0.69
C PRO A 128 15.43 5.88 1.22
N ASP A 129 16.47 6.55 1.71
CA ASP A 129 17.72 5.88 2.10
C ASP A 129 17.51 4.89 3.26
N ILE A 130 16.92 5.37 4.36
CA ILE A 130 16.62 4.52 5.54
C ILE A 130 15.60 3.45 5.16
N TYR A 131 14.61 3.79 4.33
CA TYR A 131 13.60 2.84 3.89
C TYR A 131 14.23 1.66 3.12
N ILE A 132 15.09 1.95 2.14
CA ILE A 132 15.79 0.95 1.32
C ILE A 132 16.71 0.11 2.21
N GLU A 133 17.54 0.75 3.03
CA GLU A 133 18.50 0.08 3.92
C GLU A 133 17.80 -0.89 4.89
N SER A 134 16.67 -0.46 5.45
CA SER A 134 15.87 -1.26 6.39
C SER A 134 15.22 -2.46 5.73
N LEU A 135 14.58 -2.26 4.58
CA LEU A 135 13.97 -3.35 3.84
C LEU A 135 15.00 -4.35 3.35
N ARG A 136 16.16 -3.87 2.90
CA ARG A 136 17.27 -4.73 2.52
C ARG A 136 17.78 -5.54 3.71
N ALA A 137 17.89 -4.95 4.90
CA ALA A 137 18.32 -5.68 6.09
C ALA A 137 17.34 -6.80 6.47
N ILE A 138 16.03 -6.56 6.32
CA ILE A 138 14.99 -7.58 6.53
C ILE A 138 15.09 -8.67 5.47
N ALA A 139 15.20 -8.29 4.20
CA ALA A 139 15.30 -9.22 3.07
C ALA A 139 16.55 -10.10 3.16
N GLU A 140 17.71 -9.54 3.52
CA GLU A 140 18.95 -10.29 3.69
C GLU A 140 18.92 -11.21 4.92
N ALA A 141 18.25 -10.80 6.00
CA ALA A 141 18.18 -11.60 7.22
C ALA A 141 17.26 -12.83 7.10
N TRP A 142 16.18 -12.73 6.32
CA TRP A 142 15.13 -13.75 6.25
C TRP A 142 14.74 -14.16 4.82
N ASP A 143 15.55 -13.83 3.83
CA ASP A 143 15.31 -14.07 2.39
C ASP A 143 13.94 -13.56 1.88
N GLY A 144 13.41 -12.52 2.52
CA GLY A 144 12.08 -11.98 2.24
C GLY A 144 10.93 -12.91 2.62
N ASP A 145 11.09 -13.75 3.64
CA ASP A 145 10.00 -14.54 4.22
C ASP A 145 8.75 -13.66 4.47
N PRO A 146 7.52 -14.11 4.12
CA PRO A 146 6.31 -13.30 4.27
C PRO A 146 6.02 -12.84 5.71
N ASP A 147 6.44 -13.62 6.72
CA ASP A 147 6.32 -13.24 8.13
C ASP A 147 7.34 -12.18 8.54
N SER A 148 8.47 -12.04 7.82
CA SER A 148 9.43 -10.95 8.02
C SER A 148 8.93 -9.59 7.54
N LEU A 149 8.03 -9.57 6.56
CA LEU A 149 7.49 -8.35 5.94
C LEU A 149 6.22 -7.83 6.62
N ARG A 150 6.02 -8.21 7.89
CA ARG A 150 4.91 -7.73 8.71
C ARG A 150 5.11 -6.27 9.10
N PRO A 151 4.03 -5.48 9.25
CA PRO A 151 4.12 -4.04 9.52
C PRO A 151 4.95 -3.72 10.76
N GLY A 152 4.80 -4.48 11.85
CA GLY A 152 5.56 -4.26 13.07
C GLY A 152 7.08 -4.43 12.88
N ILE A 153 7.51 -5.44 12.12
CA ILE A 153 8.93 -5.70 11.87
C ILE A 153 9.52 -4.57 11.03
N ILE A 154 8.84 -4.20 9.94
CA ILE A 154 9.24 -3.07 9.08
C ILE A 154 9.41 -1.80 9.93
N GLN A 155 8.42 -1.47 10.75
CA GLN A 155 8.45 -0.31 11.65
C GLN A 155 9.59 -0.37 12.67
N GLY A 156 9.81 -1.54 13.28
CA GLY A 156 10.84 -1.72 14.30
C GLY A 156 12.25 -1.59 13.75
N VAL A 157 12.53 -2.22 12.60
CA VAL A 157 13.84 -2.15 11.94
C VAL A 157 14.10 -0.74 11.42
N MET A 158 13.12 -0.11 10.76
CA MET A 158 13.27 1.28 10.27
C MET A 158 13.54 2.25 11.41
N ARG A 159 12.78 2.16 12.51
CA ARG A 159 13.02 2.99 13.69
C ARG A 159 14.38 2.72 14.32
N PHE A 160 14.83 1.45 14.37
CA PHE A 160 16.16 1.11 14.87
C PHE A 160 17.27 1.76 14.02
N ILE A 161 17.23 1.58 12.71
CA ILE A 161 18.24 2.14 11.79
C ILE A 161 18.25 3.66 11.87
N ALA A 162 17.07 4.29 11.91
CA ALA A 162 16.96 5.74 12.06
C ALA A 162 17.56 6.26 13.38
N LEU A 163 17.33 5.58 14.51
CA LEU A 163 17.78 6.02 15.84
C LEU A 163 19.28 5.80 16.09
N TYR A 164 19.86 4.77 15.47
CA TYR A 164 21.26 4.40 15.66
C TYR A 164 22.08 4.61 14.41
N LYS A 165 21.60 5.46 13.48
CA LYS A 165 22.32 5.87 12.28
C LYS A 165 23.76 6.24 12.67
N ASP A 166 24.73 5.74 11.90
CA ASP A 166 26.17 5.91 12.10
C ASP A 166 26.78 5.18 13.33
N GLU A 167 25.99 4.64 14.25
CA GLU A 167 26.47 3.91 15.44
C GLU A 167 26.39 2.38 15.29
N TYR A 168 25.36 1.89 14.60
CA TYR A 168 25.16 0.46 14.39
C TYR A 168 25.98 -0.06 13.20
N LYS A 169 26.23 -1.37 13.19
CA LYS A 169 26.91 -2.06 12.08
C LYS A 169 25.90 -2.88 11.29
N TYR A 170 25.76 -2.58 10.00
CA TYR A 170 24.81 -3.24 9.11
C TYR A 170 24.94 -4.77 9.11
N ASP A 171 26.14 -5.30 8.82
CA ASP A 171 26.39 -6.76 8.79
C ASP A 171 26.00 -7.45 10.10
N ARG A 172 26.20 -6.75 11.22
CA ARG A 172 25.86 -7.27 12.54
C ARG A 172 24.35 -7.32 12.72
N LEU A 173 23.63 -6.29 12.30
CA LEU A 173 22.18 -6.26 12.35
C LEU A 173 21.59 -7.44 11.57
N VAL A 174 21.97 -7.59 10.30
CA VAL A 174 21.50 -8.69 9.44
C VAL A 174 21.80 -10.05 10.07
N LYS A 175 23.04 -10.30 10.47
CA LYS A 175 23.44 -11.57 11.12
C LYS A 175 22.65 -11.86 12.39
N ARG A 176 22.33 -10.83 13.19
CA ARG A 176 21.58 -11.00 14.44
C ARG A 176 20.10 -11.27 14.16
N LEU A 177 19.49 -10.57 13.22
CA LEU A 177 18.12 -10.83 12.77
C LEU A 177 17.96 -12.27 12.26
N ALA A 178 18.91 -12.74 11.45
CA ALA A 178 18.92 -14.09 10.89
C ALA A 178 19.01 -15.22 11.96
N THR A 179 19.38 -14.92 13.21
CA THR A 179 19.43 -15.95 14.27
C THR A 179 18.06 -16.35 14.83
N VAL A 180 17.00 -15.65 14.47
CA VAL A 180 15.64 -15.92 14.96
C VAL A 180 14.64 -15.98 13.82
N TYR A 181 13.59 -16.78 13.97
CA TYR A 181 12.44 -16.75 13.08
C TYR A 181 11.64 -15.44 13.28
N PRO A 182 11.14 -14.75 12.24
CA PRO A 182 10.44 -13.46 12.37
C PRO A 182 9.30 -13.45 13.39
N MET A 183 8.53 -14.54 13.47
CA MET A 183 7.41 -14.60 14.42
C MET A 183 7.84 -14.65 15.88
N LYS A 184 9.09 -15.01 16.19
CA LYS A 184 9.62 -14.86 17.56
C LYS A 184 9.62 -13.38 17.95
N LEU A 185 10.09 -12.51 17.05
CA LEU A 185 10.12 -11.07 17.27
C LEU A 185 8.70 -10.48 17.42
N VAL A 186 7.75 -10.97 16.61
CA VAL A 186 6.32 -10.61 16.74
C VAL A 186 5.79 -10.97 18.13
N ARG A 187 5.99 -12.21 18.59
CA ARG A 187 5.52 -12.67 19.90
C ARG A 187 6.15 -11.88 21.05
N ASP A 188 7.46 -11.67 21.00
CA ASP A 188 8.18 -10.94 22.04
C ASP A 188 7.79 -9.45 22.07
N ALA A 189 7.48 -8.86 20.90
CA ALA A 189 6.95 -7.51 20.83
C ALA A 189 5.53 -7.43 21.40
N ASP A 190 4.65 -8.39 21.10
CA ASP A 190 3.25 -8.42 21.57
C ASP A 190 3.11 -8.66 23.08
N ALA A 191 4.14 -9.22 23.73
CA ALA A 191 4.23 -9.28 25.18
C ALA A 191 4.59 -7.92 25.85
N MET A 192 4.95 -6.90 25.07
CA MET A 192 5.28 -5.56 25.59
C MET A 192 4.10 -4.60 25.50
N SER A 193 4.05 -3.62 26.41
CA SER A 193 3.13 -2.49 26.32
C SER A 193 3.72 -1.33 25.50
N GLY A 194 2.84 -0.54 24.86
CA GLY A 194 3.22 0.67 24.12
C GLY A 194 3.06 0.59 22.60
N ALA A 195 3.49 1.65 21.91
CA ALA A 195 3.36 1.78 20.47
C ALA A 195 4.12 0.66 19.73
N ALA A 196 3.52 0.11 18.66
CA ALA A 196 4.11 -1.00 17.90
C ALA A 196 5.54 -0.70 17.43
N SER A 197 5.79 0.48 16.85
CA SER A 197 7.14 0.85 16.39
C SER A 197 8.18 0.83 17.52
N TYR A 198 7.80 1.24 18.73
CA TYR A 198 8.68 1.17 19.89
C TYR A 198 8.92 -0.27 20.35
N ARG A 199 7.86 -1.07 20.49
CA ARG A 199 7.96 -2.47 20.93
C ARG A 199 8.88 -3.28 20.01
N TYR A 200 8.66 -3.20 18.71
CA TYR A 200 9.47 -3.92 17.72
C TYR A 200 10.90 -3.38 17.65
N MET A 201 11.11 -2.06 17.71
CA MET A 201 12.46 -1.47 17.79
C MET A 201 13.23 -1.98 19.01
N MET A 202 12.58 -2.07 20.17
CA MET A 202 13.20 -2.60 21.39
C MET A 202 13.61 -4.06 21.24
N GLN A 203 12.83 -4.87 20.52
CA GLN A 203 13.21 -6.26 20.24
C GLN A 203 14.39 -6.34 19.26
N VAL A 204 14.42 -5.50 18.23
CA VAL A 204 15.56 -5.39 17.31
C VAL A 204 16.82 -4.96 18.07
N LEU A 205 16.73 -3.98 18.97
CA LEU A 205 17.85 -3.52 19.80
C LEU A 205 18.37 -4.62 20.72
N LYS A 206 17.47 -5.32 21.44
CA LYS A 206 17.85 -6.46 22.30
C LYS A 206 18.58 -7.54 21.50
N LEU A 207 18.08 -7.87 20.31
CA LEU A 207 18.67 -8.87 19.43
C LEU A 207 20.03 -8.43 18.89
N TYR A 208 20.14 -7.16 18.47
CA TYR A 208 21.38 -6.56 17.97
C TYR A 208 22.48 -6.57 19.05
N ASN A 209 22.14 -6.16 20.28
CA ASN A 209 23.04 -6.13 21.42
C ASN A 209 23.46 -7.55 21.82
N GLY A 210 22.49 -8.45 22.03
CA GLY A 210 22.74 -9.80 22.53
C GLY A 210 23.68 -9.79 23.74
N CYS A 211 24.66 -10.69 23.77
CA CYS A 211 25.68 -10.74 24.83
C CYS A 211 26.94 -9.89 24.54
N SER A 212 26.93 -9.03 23.54
CA SER A 212 28.13 -8.29 23.13
C SER A 212 28.38 -7.09 24.04
N LYS A 213 29.57 -7.04 24.66
CA LYS A 213 30.02 -5.86 25.42
C LYS A 213 30.54 -4.71 24.54
N LYS A 214 31.15 -5.02 23.39
CA LYS A 214 31.84 -4.02 22.54
C LYS A 214 30.91 -3.23 21.60
N ASN A 215 29.88 -3.87 21.06
CA ASN A 215 28.96 -3.26 20.10
C ASN A 215 27.56 -3.03 20.72
N MET A 216 27.49 -2.82 22.03
CA MET A 216 26.24 -2.57 22.72
C MET A 216 25.80 -1.14 22.46
N LEU A 217 24.55 -0.96 22.04
CA LEU A 217 23.92 0.35 21.88
C LEU A 217 23.02 0.64 23.09
N PRO A 218 23.03 1.88 23.61
CA PRO A 218 22.17 2.29 24.72
C PRO A 218 20.71 2.37 24.27
N VAL A 219 19.76 2.34 25.21
CA VAL A 219 18.35 2.61 24.88
C VAL A 219 18.16 4.11 24.64
N LYS A 220 17.60 4.47 23.48
CA LYS A 220 17.18 5.84 23.13
C LYS A 220 15.66 5.95 23.08
N PHE A 221 15.13 7.13 23.41
CA PHE A 221 13.68 7.42 23.43
C PHE A 221 13.25 8.20 22.19
#